data_AF-A0A4Q6AEZ1-F1
#
_entry.id   AF-A0A4Q6AEZ1-F1
#
_cell.length_a   1.000
_cell.length_b   1.000
_cell.length_c   1.000
_cell.angle_alpha   90.00
_cell.angle_beta   90.00
_cell.angle_gamma   90.00
#
_symmetry.space_group_name_H-M   'P 1'
#
loop_
_entity.id
_entity.type
_entity.pdbx_description
1 polymer ?
#
loop_
_entity_poly.entity_id
_entity_poly.type
_entity_poly.pdbx_seq_one_letter_code
_entity_poly.pdbx_strand_id
1 'polypeptide(L)'
;STGGQYDFETQSWTNYTNELMVERVGHKAVWNGEEILVVGGRSNRLKTYFGEVFAYNPVTQRWRILSSSTTPNGRYNASIVWTGSSAVIWGGQSDDQKSEKSGGIYYP
;
A
#
# COMPACT_ATOMS: atom_id res chain seq x y z
N SER A 1 7.59 9.85 -2.19
CA SER A 1 6.33 10.12 -2.93
C SER A 1 5.46 10.95 -2.00
N THR A 2 5.02 12.12 -2.42
CA THR A 2 4.12 12.96 -1.61
C THR A 2 2.68 12.47 -1.83
N GLY A 3 2.01 12.08 -0.75
CA GLY A 3 0.56 11.94 -0.75
C GLY A 3 -0.08 13.29 -0.43
N GLY A 4 -1.41 13.38 -0.51
CA GLY A 4 -2.13 14.57 -0.08
C GLY A 4 -3.54 14.20 0.37
N GLN A 5 -4.09 15.00 1.29
CA GLN A 5 -5.48 14.94 1.70
C GLN A 5 -6.18 16.20 1.19
N TYR A 6 -7.33 16.01 0.55
CA TYR A 6 -8.19 17.12 0.15
C TYR A 6 -9.23 17.37 1.24
N ASP A 7 -9.39 18.63 1.62
CA ASP A 7 -10.40 19.10 2.54
C ASP A 7 -11.53 19.77 1.73
N PHE A 8 -12.76 19.28 1.89
CA PHE A 8 -13.93 19.78 1.13
C PHE A 8 -14.49 21.10 1.66
N GLU A 9 -14.27 21.43 2.94
CA GLU A 9 -14.78 22.68 3.54
C GLU A 9 -13.94 23.87 3.09
N THR A 10 -12.62 23.71 3.12
CA THR A 10 -11.63 24.71 2.71
C THR A 10 -11.25 24.62 1.24
N GLN A 11 -11.70 23.57 0.55
CA GLN A 11 -11.40 23.27 -0.86
C GLN A 11 -9.89 23.25 -1.18
N SER A 12 -9.09 22.75 -0.23
CA SER A 12 -7.63 22.84 -0.30
C SER A 12 -6.95 21.48 -0.11
N TRP A 13 -5.73 21.36 -0.64
CA TRP A 13 -4.89 20.17 -0.47
C TRP A 13 -3.86 20.40 0.64
N THR A 14 -3.80 19.47 1.59
CA THR A 14 -2.66 19.34 2.49
C THR A 14 -1.74 18.25 1.97
N ASN A 15 -0.49 18.62 1.66
CA ASN A 15 0.53 17.66 1.23
C ASN A 15 1.13 16.93 2.42
N TYR A 16 1.29 15.62 2.28
CA TYR A 16 1.93 14.76 3.27
C TYR A 16 3.16 14.10 2.69
N THR A 17 4.30 14.30 3.36
CA THR A 17 5.52 13.53 3.16
C THR A 17 5.52 12.34 4.11
N ASN A 18 5.60 11.14 3.54
CA ASN A 18 5.87 9.95 4.34
C ASN A 18 7.36 9.60 4.23
N GLU A 19 8.09 9.70 5.34
CA GLU A 19 9.51 9.33 5.41
C GLU A 19 9.73 7.82 5.47
N LEU A 20 8.70 7.04 5.87
CA LEU A 20 8.78 5.57 5.95
C LEU A 20 8.69 4.89 4.57
N MET A 21 8.02 5.53 3.61
CA MET A 21 7.79 4.94 2.28
C MET A 21 8.76 5.48 1.24
N VAL A 22 9.48 4.57 0.62
CA VAL A 22 10.26 4.84 -0.59
C VAL A 22 9.32 5.13 -1.78
N GLU A 23 9.77 5.99 -2.71
CA GLU A 23 9.05 6.25 -3.96
C GLU A 23 8.70 4.96 -4.72
N ARG A 24 7.47 4.88 -5.24
CA ARG A 24 6.99 3.68 -5.93
C ARG A 24 5.83 4.01 -6.86
N VAL A 25 5.67 3.19 -7.89
CA VAL A 25 4.53 3.21 -8.83
C VAL A 25 3.82 1.87 -8.86
N GLY A 26 2.55 1.86 -9.25
CA GLY A 26 1.76 0.63 -9.39
C GLY A 26 1.33 -0.01 -8.07
N HIS A 27 1.55 0.68 -6.94
CA HIS A 27 0.98 0.29 -5.65
C HIS A 27 -0.55 0.34 -5.70
N LYS A 28 -1.21 -0.27 -4.71
CA LYS A 28 -2.66 -0.19 -4.52
C LYS A 28 -3.00 0.25 -3.12
N ALA A 29 -4.21 0.77 -2.96
CA ALA A 29 -4.73 1.20 -1.69
C ALA A 29 -6.16 0.71 -1.47
N VAL A 30 -6.53 0.44 -0.22
CA VAL A 30 -7.91 0.14 0.20
C VAL A 30 -8.20 0.76 1.57
N TRP A 31 -9.45 1.15 1.82
CA TRP A 31 -9.92 1.60 3.13
C TRP A 31 -10.39 0.41 3.97
N ASN A 32 -9.92 0.31 5.22
CA ASN A 32 -10.35 -0.78 6.12
C ASN A 32 -11.48 -0.39 7.10
N GLY A 33 -11.95 0.86 7.06
CA GLY A 33 -12.90 1.41 8.03
C GLY A 33 -12.29 2.50 8.93
N GLU A 34 -10.97 2.50 9.10
CA GLU A 34 -10.24 3.43 9.98
C GLU A 34 -8.93 3.97 9.36
N GLU A 35 -8.26 3.17 8.55
CA GLU A 35 -6.96 3.45 7.96
C GLU A 35 -6.96 3.13 6.44
N ILE A 36 -6.13 3.85 5.69
CA ILE A 36 -5.80 3.50 4.31
C ILE A 36 -4.66 2.48 4.34
N LEU A 37 -4.91 1.30 3.81
CA LEU A 37 -3.90 0.27 3.62
C LEU A 37 -3.29 0.44 2.23
N VAL A 38 -1.97 0.53 2.15
CA VAL A 38 -1.20 0.64 0.90
C VAL A 38 -0.29 -0.57 0.76
N VAL A 39 -0.31 -1.22 -0.39
CA VAL A 39 0.51 -2.40 -0.66
C VAL A 39 1.20 -2.31 -2.01
N GLY A 40 2.38 -2.90 -2.06
CA GLY A 40 3.02 -3.24 -3.32
C GLY A 40 3.67 -2.05 -4.01
N GLY A 41 3.84 -2.24 -5.32
CA GLY A 41 4.47 -1.29 -6.22
C GLY A 41 5.95 -1.56 -6.41
N ARG A 42 6.55 -0.79 -7.31
CA ARG A 42 7.98 -0.87 -7.64
C ARG A 42 8.65 0.49 -7.64
N SER A 43 9.91 0.54 -7.25
CA SER A 43 10.79 1.68 -7.51
C SER A 43 11.67 1.36 -8.71
N ASN A 44 11.56 2.16 -9.77
CA ASN A 44 12.48 2.06 -10.91
C ASN A 44 13.90 2.49 -10.52
N ARG A 45 14.02 3.45 -9.60
CA ARG A 45 15.30 3.96 -9.10
C ARG A 45 16.04 2.89 -8.28
N LEU A 46 15.35 2.22 -7.37
CA LEU A 46 15.95 1.15 -6.56
C LEU A 46 15.99 -0.21 -7.25
N LYS A 47 15.27 -0.38 -8.37
CA LYS A 47 15.09 -1.67 -9.05
C LYS A 47 14.49 -2.74 -8.12
N THR A 48 13.52 -2.35 -7.31
CA THR A 48 12.93 -3.19 -6.26
C THR A 48 11.42 -3.20 -6.34
N TYR A 49 10.83 -4.34 -5.99
CA TYR A 49 9.40 -4.55 -5.80
C TYR A 49 9.12 -4.71 -4.32
N PHE A 50 8.00 -4.18 -3.88
CA PHE A 50 7.68 -4.07 -2.45
C PHE A 50 6.53 -4.97 -2.08
N GLY A 51 6.58 -5.57 -0.90
CA GLY A 51 5.58 -6.52 -0.39
C GLY A 51 4.98 -6.09 0.95
N GLU A 52 5.56 -5.07 1.57
CA GLU A 52 5.10 -4.53 2.83
C GLU A 52 3.73 -3.86 2.65
N VAL A 53 2.91 -3.94 3.70
CA VAL A 53 1.65 -3.20 3.79
C VAL A 53 1.87 -2.03 4.74
N PHE A 54 1.52 -0.83 4.31
CA PHE A 54 1.53 0.37 5.12
C PHE A 54 0.10 0.74 5.49
N ALA A 55 -0.12 1.19 6.72
CA ALA A 55 -1.38 1.78 7.15
C ALA A 55 -1.20 3.28 7.39
N TYR A 56 -2.11 4.08 6.87
CA TYR A 56 -2.23 5.50 7.16
C TYR A 56 -3.51 5.76 7.95
N ASN A 57 -3.36 6.32 9.15
CA ASN A 57 -4.46 6.79 9.95
C ASN A 57 -4.67 8.29 9.65
N PRO A 58 -5.78 8.70 9.01
CA PRO A 58 -6.01 10.11 8.65
C PRO A 58 -6.34 10.99 9.85
N VAL A 59 -6.81 10.42 10.98
CA VAL A 59 -7.10 11.18 12.21
C VAL A 59 -5.80 11.64 12.87
N THR A 60 -4.84 10.73 13.00
CA THR A 60 -3.53 11.03 13.61
C THR A 60 -2.49 11.51 12.60
N GLN A 61 -2.80 11.40 11.30
CA GLN A 61 -1.93 11.71 10.17
C GLN A 61 -0.61 10.95 10.21
N ARG A 62 -0.64 9.72 10.72
CA ARG A 62 0.55 8.87 10.88
C ARG A 62 0.49 7.65 9.98
N TRP A 63 1.68 7.32 9.48
CA TRP A 63 1.93 6.07 8.78
C TRP A 63 2.56 5.06 9.73
N ARG A 64 2.24 3.78 9.54
CA ARG A 64 2.92 2.66 10.18
C ARG A 64 3.07 1.50 9.21
N ILE A 65 4.06 0.66 9.43
CA ILE A 65 4.26 -0.58 8.70
C ILE A 65 3.47 -1.69 9.39
N LEU A 66 2.75 -2.49 8.62
CA LEU A 66 2.10 -3.71 9.08
C LEU A 66 3.02 -4.89 8.73
N SER A 67 3.79 -5.35 9.71
CA SER A 67 4.61 -6.56 9.55
C SER A 67 3.74 -7.80 9.71
N SER A 68 3.62 -8.61 8.66
CA SER A 68 3.03 -9.94 8.74
C SER A 68 3.88 -10.95 7.97
N SER A 69 3.98 -12.17 8.48
CA SER A 69 4.62 -13.29 7.78
C SER A 69 3.79 -13.80 6.58
N THR A 70 2.52 -13.39 6.48
CA THR A 70 1.59 -13.82 5.43
C THR A 70 1.48 -12.83 4.27
N THR A 71 2.13 -11.66 4.36
CA THR A 71 2.13 -10.72 3.24
C THR A 71 2.95 -11.31 2.10
N PRO A 72 2.45 -11.22 0.85
CA PRO A 72 3.17 -11.79 -0.26
C PRO A 72 4.50 -11.06 -0.54
N ASN A 73 5.41 -11.75 -1.24
CA ASN A 73 6.62 -11.14 -1.77
C ASN A 73 6.32 -9.93 -2.66
N GLY A 74 7.37 -9.10 -2.83
CA GLY A 74 7.26 -7.84 -3.50
C GLY A 74 6.68 -7.92 -4.90
N ARG A 75 5.67 -7.09 -5.17
CA ARG A 75 4.87 -7.16 -6.39
C ARG A 75 4.36 -5.80 -6.84
N TYR A 76 4.29 -5.59 -8.15
CA TYR A 76 3.66 -4.41 -8.75
C TYR A 76 2.31 -4.78 -9.39
N ASN A 77 1.37 -3.84 -9.41
CA ASN A 77 0.06 -4.01 -10.03
C ASN A 77 -0.74 -5.22 -9.53
N ALA A 78 -0.52 -5.61 -8.28
CA ALA A 78 -1.42 -6.55 -7.59
C ALA A 78 -2.81 -5.94 -7.41
N SER A 79 -3.76 -6.77 -6.97
CA SER A 79 -5.07 -6.33 -6.45
C SER A 79 -5.06 -6.41 -4.93
N ILE A 80 -5.82 -5.52 -4.28
CA ILE A 80 -6.09 -5.57 -2.84
C ILE A 80 -7.58 -5.30 -2.60
N VAL A 81 -8.18 -6.07 -1.70
CA VAL A 81 -9.56 -5.87 -1.22
C VAL A 81 -9.62 -6.00 0.29
N TRP A 82 -10.48 -5.20 0.92
CA TRP A 82 -10.81 -5.32 2.33
C TRP A 82 -12.12 -6.11 2.48
N THR A 83 -12.10 -7.16 3.29
CA THR A 83 -13.24 -8.08 3.47
C THR A 83 -14.18 -7.66 4.60
N GLY A 84 -13.82 -6.63 5.37
CA GLY A 84 -14.45 -6.30 6.65
C GLY A 84 -13.61 -6.76 7.86
N SER A 85 -12.73 -7.75 7.68
CA SER A 85 -11.86 -8.26 8.76
C SER A 85 -10.42 -8.57 8.33
N SER A 86 -10.15 -8.64 7.03
CA SER A 86 -8.83 -8.93 6.49
C SER A 86 -8.61 -8.25 5.14
N ALA A 87 -7.35 -8.02 4.79
CA ALA A 87 -6.97 -7.56 3.47
C ALA A 87 -6.49 -8.74 2.64
N VAL A 88 -7.12 -8.98 1.49
CA VAL A 88 -6.70 -10.02 0.54
C VAL A 88 -5.94 -9.37 -0.60
N ILE A 89 -4.71 -9.84 -0.85
CA ILE A 89 -3.80 -9.36 -1.89
C ILE A 89 -3.60 -10.48 -2.89
N TRP A 90 -3.77 -10.20 -4.19
CA TRP A 90 -3.64 -11.24 -5.22
C TRP A 90 -2.99 -10.74 -6.51
N GLY A 91 -2.26 -11.65 -7.16
CA GLY A 91 -1.69 -11.44 -8.48
C GLY A 91 -0.66 -10.31 -8.52
N GLY A 92 -0.59 -9.64 -9.68
CA GLY A 92 0.43 -8.66 -10.01
C GLY A 92 1.61 -9.31 -10.72
N GLN A 93 2.78 -8.70 -10.61
CA GLN A 93 4.02 -9.26 -11.15
C GLN A 93 5.16 -9.01 -10.17
N SER A 94 6.00 -10.03 -10.02
CA SER A 94 7.18 -10.09 -9.17
C SER A 94 8.39 -9.39 -9.78
N ASP A 95 9.48 -9.39 -9.02
CA ASP A 95 10.79 -8.87 -9.39
C ASP A 95 11.42 -9.58 -10.60
N ASP A 96 11.18 -10.87 -10.76
CA ASP A 96 11.57 -11.68 -11.93
C ASP A 96 10.71 -11.43 -13.19
N GLN A 97 9.86 -10.40 -13.15
CA GLN A 97 8.97 -9.97 -14.23
C GLN A 97 7.89 -11.00 -14.62
N LYS A 98 7.64 -12.02 -13.80
CA LYS A 98 6.57 -12.99 -14.05
C LYS A 98 5.24 -12.54 -13.45
N SER A 99 4.15 -12.85 -14.15
CA SER A 99 2.82 -12.68 -13.58
C SER A 99 2.62 -13.62 -12.41
N GLU A 100 2.19 -13.06 -11.28
CA GLU A 100 1.97 -13.79 -10.06
C GLU A 100 0.63 -14.52 -10.10
N LYS A 101 0.67 -15.82 -9.77
CA LYS A 101 -0.52 -16.65 -9.50
C LYS A 101 -0.78 -16.80 -8.00
N SER A 102 0.04 -16.14 -7.18
CA SER A 102 0.01 -16.20 -5.73
C SER A 102 -0.65 -14.96 -5.13
N GLY A 103 -1.01 -15.07 -3.86
CA GLY A 103 -1.49 -13.97 -3.04
C GLY A 103 -1.23 -14.23 -1.58
N GLY A 104 -1.87 -13.43 -0.73
CA GLY A 104 -1.73 -13.51 0.72
C GLY A 104 -2.82 -12.70 1.40
N ILE A 105 -3.01 -13.01 2.68
CA ILE A 105 -4.05 -12.38 3.49
C ILE A 105 -3.34 -11.71 4.66
N TYR A 106 -3.58 -10.42 4.82
CA TYR A 106 -3.21 -9.68 6.01
C TYR A 106 -4.40 -9.62 6.97
N TYR A 107 -4.16 -9.93 8.23
CA TYR A 107 -5.09 -9.73 9.33
C TYR A 107 -4.60 -8.52 10.15
N PRO A 108 -5.46 -7.52 10.45
CA PRO A 108 -5.12 -6.35 11.25
C PRO A 108 -4.33 -6.64 12.51
#